data_AF-A0A2V6I3N7-F1
#
_entry.id   AF-A0A2V6I3N7-F1
#
_cell.length_a   1.000
_cell.length_b   1.000
_cell.length_c   1.000
_cell.angle_alpha   90.00
_cell.angle_beta   90.00
_cell.angle_gamma   90.00
#
_symmetry.space_group_name_H-M   'P 1'
#
loop_
_entity.id
_entity.type
_entity.pdbx_description
1 polymer ?
#
loop_
_entity_poly.entity_id
_entity_poly.type
_entity_poly.pdbx_seq_one_letter_code
_entity_poly.pdbx_strand_id
1 'polypeptide(L)'
;MQRYTQTLLQPWADSAGKFGLTDIAFTDHDRYHAGIDFDEIDRLRERNPDLRIRAGIELDNDPIHSAAGRKWIEKHWDKLDFVLGSVHFLDRDDQMFDSVPDGAEQFEGHDVDAIYADYLRRVRDIAATGLIDCLAHLDLIKIHGHRTRAEIGAIFNETLDLIHARNLAIELSTAGWRKPVNELYPSDRIIELAMEKQIPFTIASD
;
A
#
# COMPACT_ATOMS: atom_id res chain seq x y z
N MET A 1 17.65 11.35 -1.93
CA MET A 1 16.37 11.45 -1.22
C MET A 1 15.64 12.68 -1.72
N GLN A 2 14.44 12.52 -2.27
CA GLN A 2 13.63 13.63 -2.78
C GLN A 2 12.90 14.27 -1.61
N ARG A 3 13.01 15.60 -1.45
CA ARG A 3 12.37 16.32 -0.36
C ARG A 3 11.06 16.94 -0.84
N TYR A 4 10.07 16.98 0.05
CA TYR A 4 8.78 17.61 -0.21
C TYR A 4 9.02 19.09 -0.45
N THR A 5 8.50 19.58 -1.56
CA THR A 5 8.56 20.97 -1.99
C THR A 5 7.32 21.26 -2.80
N GLN A 6 6.92 22.52 -2.86
CA GLN A 6 5.84 22.95 -3.74
C GLN A 6 6.02 22.50 -5.20
N THR A 7 7.23 22.56 -5.74
CA THR A 7 7.53 22.13 -7.12
C THR A 7 7.27 20.64 -7.32
N LEU A 8 7.52 19.82 -6.30
CA LEU A 8 7.28 18.39 -6.35
C LEU A 8 5.79 18.06 -6.21
N LEU A 9 5.10 18.68 -5.26
CA LEU A 9 3.76 18.25 -4.86
C LEU A 9 2.62 18.92 -5.66
N GLN A 10 2.78 20.19 -6.05
CA GLN A 10 1.72 20.93 -6.75
C GLN A 10 1.23 20.26 -8.05
N PRO A 11 2.10 19.65 -8.88
CA PRO A 11 1.63 18.96 -10.08
C PRO A 11 0.59 17.85 -9.81
N TRP A 12 0.68 17.18 -8.65
CA TRP A 12 -0.28 16.16 -8.24
C TRP A 12 -1.61 16.77 -7.82
N ALA A 13 -1.60 17.88 -7.08
CA ALA A 13 -2.80 18.63 -6.72
C ALA A 13 -3.52 19.17 -7.97
N ASP A 14 -2.76 19.73 -8.93
CA ASP A 14 -3.31 20.22 -10.20
C ASP A 14 -3.96 19.09 -11.01
N SER A 15 -3.29 17.93 -11.06
CA SER A 15 -3.82 16.74 -11.73
C SER A 15 -5.10 16.24 -11.06
N ALA A 16 -5.13 16.17 -9.72
CA ALA A 16 -6.29 15.79 -8.94
C ALA A 16 -7.50 16.70 -9.27
N GLY A 17 -7.29 18.02 -9.27
CA GLY A 17 -8.31 18.99 -9.65
C GLY A 17 -8.82 18.81 -11.08
N LYS A 18 -7.93 18.52 -12.05
CA LYS A 18 -8.31 18.25 -13.45
C LYS A 18 -9.24 17.05 -13.59
N PHE A 19 -9.07 16.01 -12.75
CA PHE A 19 -9.91 14.82 -12.74
C PHE A 19 -11.09 14.91 -11.77
N GLY A 20 -11.31 16.06 -11.14
CA GLY A 20 -12.42 16.29 -10.22
C GLY A 20 -12.27 15.55 -8.88
N LEU A 21 -11.05 15.16 -8.50
CA LEU A 21 -10.77 14.61 -7.18
C LEU A 21 -10.78 15.74 -6.15
N THR A 22 -11.42 15.50 -5.01
CA THR A 22 -11.56 16.48 -3.93
C THR A 22 -10.82 16.08 -2.65
N ASP A 23 -10.25 14.87 -2.61
CA ASP A 23 -9.51 14.33 -1.47
C ASP A 23 -8.38 13.45 -1.99
N ILE A 24 -7.14 13.77 -1.59
CA ILE A 24 -5.93 13.02 -1.94
C ILE A 24 -5.03 12.84 -0.72
N ALA A 25 -4.26 11.76 -0.71
CA ALA A 25 -3.18 11.52 0.23
C ALA A 25 -1.88 11.32 -0.52
N PHE A 26 -0.80 11.91 -0.01
CA PHE A 26 0.55 11.55 -0.42
C PHE A 26 1.04 10.45 0.51
N THR A 27 1.46 9.31 -0.02
CA THR A 27 1.81 8.11 0.77
C THR A 27 3.14 7.51 0.29
N ASP A 28 4.21 8.31 0.24
CA ASP A 28 5.53 7.77 -0.08
C ASP A 28 5.93 6.65 0.90
N HIS A 29 6.75 5.71 0.42
CA HIS A 29 7.32 4.68 1.26
C HIS A 29 8.07 5.28 2.47
N ASP A 30 7.92 4.64 3.62
CA ASP A 30 8.51 5.03 4.88
C ASP A 30 10.03 5.12 4.85
N ARG A 31 10.73 4.34 4.03
CA ARG A 31 12.17 4.52 3.73
C ARG A 31 12.55 5.94 3.29
N TYR A 32 11.60 6.72 2.76
CA TYR A 32 11.77 8.10 2.33
C TYR A 32 11.22 9.13 3.32
N HIS A 33 10.89 8.72 4.55
CA HIS A 33 10.30 9.57 5.59
C HIS A 33 11.08 10.88 5.85
N ALA A 34 12.41 10.88 5.67
CA ALA A 34 13.24 12.07 5.88
C ALA A 34 13.08 13.13 4.77
N GLY A 35 12.41 12.80 3.67
CA GLY A 35 11.97 13.74 2.64
C GLY A 35 10.65 14.44 2.96
N ILE A 36 9.81 13.88 3.85
CA ILE A 36 8.50 14.43 4.20
C ILE A 36 8.70 15.72 5.01
N ASP A 37 8.00 16.77 4.59
CA ASP A 37 8.04 18.09 5.21
C ASP A 37 6.61 18.59 5.43
N PHE A 38 6.14 18.52 6.69
CA PHE A 38 4.76 18.88 7.04
C PHE A 38 4.45 20.36 6.74
N ASP A 39 5.43 21.26 6.87
CA ASP A 39 5.22 22.67 6.58
C ASP A 39 4.98 22.91 5.08
N GLU A 40 5.60 22.10 4.21
CA GLU A 40 5.35 22.12 2.77
C GLU A 40 3.96 21.55 2.42
N ILE A 41 3.49 20.54 3.15
CA ILE A 41 2.13 20.02 2.99
C ILE A 41 1.11 21.09 3.43
N ASP A 42 1.36 21.79 4.54
CA ASP A 42 0.49 22.87 5.01
C ASP A 42 0.44 24.04 4.02
N ARG A 43 1.59 24.46 3.48
CA ARG A 43 1.64 25.44 2.37
C ARG A 43 0.87 24.97 1.14
N LEU A 44 0.93 23.67 0.84
CA LEU A 44 0.19 23.10 -0.29
C LEU A 44 -1.32 23.12 -0.05
N ARG A 45 -1.78 22.81 1.17
CA ARG A 45 -3.19 22.93 1.58
C ARG A 45 -3.70 24.37 1.44
N GLU A 46 -2.94 25.34 1.92
CA GLU A 46 -3.28 26.77 1.81
C GLU A 46 -3.47 27.23 0.36
N ARG A 47 -2.67 26.69 -0.57
CA ARG A 47 -2.73 27.03 -1.99
C ARG A 47 -3.85 26.32 -2.75
N ASN A 48 -4.39 25.24 -2.20
CA ASN A 48 -5.39 24.39 -2.85
C ASN A 48 -6.60 24.20 -1.92
N PRO A 49 -7.33 25.28 -1.55
CA PRO A 49 -8.38 25.22 -0.52
C PRO A 49 -9.57 24.34 -0.89
N ASP A 50 -9.80 24.08 -2.18
CA ASP A 50 -10.88 23.22 -2.68
C ASP A 50 -10.49 21.74 -2.74
N LEU A 51 -9.23 21.40 -2.42
CA LEU A 51 -8.70 20.03 -2.42
C LEU A 51 -8.27 19.65 -1.01
N ARG A 52 -8.88 18.60 -0.44
CA ARG A 52 -8.40 18.02 0.80
C ARG A 52 -7.10 17.27 0.53
N ILE A 53 -6.01 17.75 1.12
CA ILE A 53 -4.69 17.14 1.00
C ILE A 53 -4.31 16.52 2.34
N ARG A 54 -4.02 15.22 2.34
CA ARG A 54 -3.64 14.42 3.51
C ARG A 54 -2.15 14.17 3.52
N ALA A 55 -1.54 14.37 4.69
CA ALA A 55 -0.18 13.92 4.95
C ALA A 55 -0.24 12.43 5.27
N GLY A 56 0.25 11.59 4.38
CA GLY A 56 0.31 10.16 4.61
C GLY A 56 1.71 9.60 4.40
N ILE A 57 1.80 8.30 4.58
CA ILE A 57 3.02 7.51 4.37
C ILE A 57 2.64 6.04 4.21
N GLU A 58 3.47 5.28 3.52
CA GLU A 58 3.31 3.85 3.37
C GLU A 58 4.36 3.11 4.20
N LEU A 59 3.91 2.45 5.27
CA LEU A 59 4.72 1.57 6.09
C LEU A 59 4.82 0.20 5.41
N ASP A 60 5.98 -0.07 4.80
CA ASP A 60 6.23 -1.35 4.16
C ASP A 60 6.88 -2.38 5.12
N ASN A 61 7.22 -3.57 4.59
CA ASN A 61 7.94 -4.61 5.34
C ASN A 61 9.43 -4.69 5.02
N ASP A 62 10.07 -3.57 4.67
CA ASP A 62 11.50 -3.53 4.40
C ASP A 62 12.32 -4.01 5.61
N PRO A 63 13.11 -5.08 5.46
CA PRO A 63 13.91 -5.62 6.56
C PRO A 63 15.00 -4.66 7.06
N ILE A 64 15.42 -3.68 6.25
CA ILE A 64 16.48 -2.72 6.54
C ILE A 64 15.90 -1.40 7.10
N HIS A 65 14.95 -0.79 6.39
CA HIS A 65 14.53 0.59 6.66
C HIS A 65 13.23 0.70 7.47
N SER A 66 12.32 -0.29 7.39
CA SER A 66 10.97 -0.16 7.95
C SER A 66 10.96 -0.03 9.48
N ALA A 67 11.94 -0.62 10.17
CA ALA A 67 12.09 -0.41 11.61
C ALA A 67 12.35 1.07 11.99
N ALA A 68 13.05 1.82 11.14
CA ALA A 68 13.27 3.25 11.33
C ALA A 68 12.05 4.08 10.89
N GLY A 69 11.45 3.72 9.75
CA GLY A 69 10.22 4.34 9.24
C GLY A 69 9.07 4.22 10.23
N ARG A 70 8.82 3.04 10.79
CA ARG A 70 7.86 2.83 11.88
C ARG A 70 8.07 3.75 13.07
N LYS A 71 9.32 3.87 13.57
CA LYS A 71 9.62 4.78 14.70
C LYS A 71 9.35 6.24 14.33
N TRP A 72 9.56 6.61 13.07
CA TRP A 72 9.23 7.93 12.59
C TRP A 72 7.71 8.15 12.56
N ILE A 73 6.94 7.15 12.11
CA ILE A 73 5.47 7.15 12.12
C ILE A 73 4.95 7.29 13.55
N GLU A 74 5.43 6.47 14.49
CA GLU A 74 5.07 6.56 15.92
C GLU A 74 5.31 7.96 16.49
N LYS A 75 6.43 8.58 16.14
CA LYS A 75 6.79 9.93 16.60
C LYS A 75 5.91 11.03 16.00
N HIS A 76 5.44 10.86 14.77
CA HIS A 76 4.69 11.88 14.03
C HIS A 76 3.23 11.49 13.79
N TRP A 77 2.72 10.50 14.52
CA TRP A 77 1.38 9.96 14.34
C TRP A 77 0.30 11.05 14.33
N ASP A 78 0.36 12.00 15.27
CA ASP A 78 -0.59 13.11 15.38
C ASP A 78 -0.54 14.12 14.21
N LYS A 79 0.44 14.00 13.30
CA LYS A 79 0.57 14.83 12.10
C LYS A 79 0.22 14.09 10.81
N LEU A 80 0.04 12.77 10.88
CA LEU A 80 -0.32 11.93 9.75
C LEU A 80 -1.85 11.79 9.72
N ASP A 81 -2.42 11.94 8.53
CA ASP A 81 -3.85 11.80 8.26
C ASP A 81 -4.22 10.39 7.78
N PHE A 82 -3.24 9.63 7.27
CA PHE A 82 -3.46 8.33 6.65
C PHE A 82 -2.16 7.53 6.53
N VAL A 83 -2.14 6.28 6.99
CA VAL A 83 -0.99 5.39 6.85
C VAL A 83 -1.38 4.10 6.14
N LEU A 84 -0.70 3.81 5.03
CA LEU A 84 -0.79 2.53 4.34
C LEU A 84 0.13 1.50 4.99
N GLY A 85 -0.29 0.23 4.99
CA GLY A 85 0.56 -0.92 5.27
C GLY A 85 0.74 -1.79 4.03
N SER A 86 1.97 -2.17 3.71
CA SER A 86 2.27 -2.89 2.47
C SER A 86 3.36 -3.96 2.59
N VAL A 87 3.33 -4.95 1.70
CA VAL A 87 4.32 -6.03 1.63
C VAL A 87 4.99 -6.02 0.26
N HIS A 88 6.30 -5.78 0.23
CA HIS A 88 7.14 -5.80 -0.97
C HIS A 88 8.30 -6.80 -0.88
N PHE A 89 8.61 -7.32 0.32
CA PHE A 89 9.70 -8.28 0.54
C PHE A 89 9.17 -9.64 0.99
N LEU A 90 9.71 -10.70 0.38
CA LEU A 90 9.49 -12.09 0.82
C LEU A 90 10.74 -12.57 1.59
N ASP A 91 11.36 -13.67 1.17
CA ASP A 91 12.52 -14.27 1.84
C ASP A 91 13.84 -13.57 1.53
N ARG A 92 13.90 -12.80 0.44
CA ARG A 92 15.08 -12.02 0.06
C ARG A 92 15.01 -10.61 0.63
N ASP A 93 15.99 -10.27 1.46
CA ASP A 93 16.08 -8.94 2.08
C ASP A 93 16.69 -7.88 1.15
N ASP A 94 17.29 -8.30 0.03
CA ASP A 94 18.02 -7.45 -0.91
C ASP A 94 17.23 -7.07 -2.16
N GLN A 95 16.05 -7.66 -2.36
CA GLN A 95 15.25 -7.48 -3.58
C GLN A 95 13.76 -7.61 -3.28
N MET A 96 13.00 -6.58 -3.66
CA MET A 96 11.54 -6.64 -3.59
C MET A 96 10.99 -7.64 -4.62
N PHE A 97 10.04 -8.47 -4.23
CA PHE A 97 9.48 -9.51 -5.12
C PHE A 97 8.72 -8.89 -6.30
N ASP A 98 8.23 -7.66 -6.15
CA ASP A 98 7.42 -6.93 -7.13
C ASP A 98 8.24 -6.05 -8.08
N SER A 99 9.57 -6.12 -8.00
CA SER A 99 10.46 -5.54 -9.01
C SER A 99 10.23 -6.24 -10.36
N VAL A 100 9.81 -5.52 -11.40
CA VAL A 100 9.53 -6.09 -12.72
C VAL A 100 10.66 -5.77 -13.70
N PRO A 101 11.28 -6.77 -14.36
CA PRO A 101 10.99 -8.20 -14.30
C PRO A 101 11.75 -8.97 -13.20
N ASP A 102 12.80 -8.38 -12.62
CA ASP A 102 13.83 -9.13 -11.87
C ASP A 102 13.29 -9.92 -10.68
N GLY A 103 12.28 -9.42 -9.96
CA GLY A 103 11.66 -10.07 -8.81
C GLY A 103 10.89 -11.35 -9.15
N ALA A 104 10.58 -11.61 -10.43
CA ALA A 104 9.95 -12.86 -10.87
C ALA A 104 10.83 -14.09 -10.59
N GLU A 105 12.16 -13.92 -10.50
CA GLU A 105 13.09 -15.01 -10.18
C GLU A 105 12.81 -15.65 -8.81
N GLN A 106 12.19 -14.90 -7.89
CA GLN A 106 11.82 -15.40 -6.56
C GLN A 106 10.68 -16.44 -6.58
N PHE A 107 9.98 -16.59 -7.70
CA PHE A 107 8.90 -17.55 -7.88
C PHE A 107 9.38 -18.84 -8.58
N GLU A 108 10.55 -18.82 -9.22
CA GLU A 108 11.02 -19.93 -10.04
C GLU A 108 11.38 -21.16 -9.19
N GLY A 109 10.79 -22.31 -9.52
CA GLY A 109 11.05 -23.56 -8.80
C GLY A 109 10.42 -23.67 -7.41
N HIS A 110 9.66 -22.65 -6.98
CA HIS A 110 8.94 -22.63 -5.70
C HIS A 110 7.45 -22.97 -5.89
N ASP A 111 6.81 -23.47 -4.82
CA ASP A 111 5.37 -23.69 -4.82
C ASP A 111 4.63 -22.35 -4.66
N VAL A 112 3.87 -21.96 -5.67
CA VAL A 112 3.10 -20.71 -5.68
C VAL A 112 2.13 -20.60 -4.50
N ASP A 113 1.54 -21.72 -4.04
CA ASP A 113 0.61 -21.69 -2.92
C ASP A 113 1.34 -21.42 -1.58
N ALA A 114 2.57 -21.89 -1.44
CA ALA A 114 3.42 -21.60 -0.29
C ALA A 114 3.86 -20.13 -0.29
N ILE A 115 4.18 -19.57 -1.46
CA ILE A 115 4.50 -18.15 -1.61
C ILE A 115 3.30 -17.26 -1.22
N TYR A 116 2.09 -17.59 -1.69
CA TYR A 116 0.88 -16.86 -1.32
C TYR A 116 0.61 -16.95 0.20
N ALA A 117 0.80 -18.13 0.80
CA ALA A 117 0.63 -18.30 2.24
C ALA A 117 1.63 -17.43 3.04
N ASP A 118 2.90 -17.37 2.62
CA ASP A 118 3.90 -16.52 3.27
C ASP A 118 3.61 -15.03 3.07
N TYR A 119 3.26 -14.60 1.86
CA TYR A 119 2.84 -13.23 1.57
C TYR A 119 1.68 -12.81 2.47
N LEU A 120 0.62 -13.62 2.56
CA LEU A 120 -0.54 -13.30 3.38
C LEU A 120 -0.22 -13.33 4.88
N ARG A 121 0.68 -14.19 5.34
CA ARG A 121 1.19 -14.15 6.71
C ARG A 121 1.85 -12.80 6.99
N ARG A 122 2.71 -12.30 6.09
CA ARG A 122 3.38 -10.99 6.23
C ARG A 122 2.40 -9.82 6.22
N VAL A 123 1.36 -9.90 5.37
CA VAL A 123 0.25 -8.91 5.40
C VAL A 123 -0.43 -8.89 6.77
N ARG A 124 -0.73 -10.07 7.33
CA ARG A 124 -1.31 -10.18 8.68
C ARG A 124 -0.36 -9.67 9.76
N ASP A 125 0.94 -9.90 9.64
CA ASP A 125 1.94 -9.40 10.59
C ASP A 125 1.94 -7.87 10.62
N ILE A 126 1.94 -7.21 9.46
CA ILE A 126 1.86 -5.73 9.36
C ILE A 126 0.56 -5.22 9.99
N ALA A 127 -0.58 -5.81 9.61
CA ALA A 127 -1.88 -5.45 10.19
C ALA A 127 -1.92 -5.63 11.72
N ALA A 128 -1.24 -6.65 12.25
CA ALA A 128 -1.16 -6.91 13.67
C ALA A 128 -0.28 -5.91 14.44
N THR A 129 0.70 -5.29 13.77
CA THR A 129 1.59 -4.29 14.41
C THR A 129 0.88 -2.96 14.71
N GLY A 130 -0.25 -2.68 14.05
CA GLY A 130 -0.95 -1.39 14.15
C GLY A 130 -0.16 -0.22 13.53
N LEU A 131 -0.69 0.99 13.73
CA LEU A 131 -0.19 2.24 13.09
C LEU A 131 -0.37 2.26 11.57
N ILE A 132 -1.42 1.61 11.10
CA ILE A 132 -1.88 1.68 9.71
C ILE A 132 -3.39 1.86 9.73
N ASP A 133 -3.92 2.45 8.68
CA ASP A 133 -5.36 2.67 8.47
C ASP A 133 -5.90 1.78 7.33
N CYS A 134 -5.04 1.38 6.40
CA CYS A 134 -5.42 0.68 5.18
C CYS A 134 -4.27 -0.24 4.70
N LEU A 135 -4.61 -1.40 4.14
CA LEU A 135 -3.64 -2.27 3.48
C LEU A 135 -3.58 -1.99 1.98
N ALA A 136 -2.39 -1.69 1.49
CA ALA A 136 -2.11 -1.42 0.09
C ALA A 136 -2.23 -2.69 -0.77
N HIS A 137 -2.73 -2.55 -2.00
CA HIS A 137 -2.70 -3.56 -3.07
C HIS A 137 -2.68 -5.04 -2.59
N LEU A 138 -3.77 -5.48 -1.95
CA LEU A 138 -3.79 -6.66 -1.06
C LEU A 138 -3.38 -8.00 -1.69
N ASP A 139 -3.42 -8.15 -3.02
CA ASP A 139 -2.95 -9.34 -3.72
C ASP A 139 -1.76 -9.08 -4.64
N LEU A 140 -0.94 -8.06 -4.36
CA LEU A 140 0.26 -7.66 -5.14
C LEU A 140 1.15 -8.84 -5.53
N ILE A 141 1.18 -9.91 -4.72
CA ILE A 141 1.89 -11.16 -5.01
C ILE A 141 1.63 -11.74 -6.41
N LYS A 142 0.51 -11.39 -7.04
CA LYS A 142 0.18 -11.79 -8.42
C LYS A 142 0.89 -10.99 -9.51
N ILE A 143 1.67 -9.95 -9.19
CA ILE A 143 2.19 -8.93 -10.13
C ILE A 143 2.86 -9.49 -11.40
N HIS A 144 3.56 -10.62 -11.28
CA HIS A 144 4.23 -11.31 -12.39
C HIS A 144 3.35 -12.33 -13.13
N GLY A 145 2.10 -12.50 -12.72
CA GLY A 145 1.14 -13.44 -13.28
C GLY A 145 1.05 -14.80 -12.57
N HIS A 146 1.86 -15.04 -11.53
CA HIS A 146 1.78 -16.27 -10.73
C HIS A 146 0.49 -16.30 -9.90
N ARG A 147 -0.31 -17.36 -10.04
CA ARG A 147 -1.60 -17.53 -9.36
C ARG A 147 -1.59 -18.74 -8.46
N THR A 148 -2.13 -18.57 -7.27
CA THR A 148 -2.47 -19.69 -6.39
C THR A 148 -3.41 -20.66 -7.10
N ARG A 149 -3.24 -21.96 -6.82
CA ARG A 149 -4.14 -23.03 -7.24
C ARG A 149 -5.26 -23.25 -6.21
N ALA A 150 -5.10 -22.72 -5.01
CA ALA A 150 -6.12 -22.77 -3.97
C ALA A 150 -7.30 -21.86 -4.31
N GLU A 151 -8.46 -22.16 -3.72
CA GLU A 151 -9.61 -21.27 -3.81
C GLU A 151 -9.30 -19.97 -3.03
N ILE A 152 -9.64 -18.82 -3.62
CA ILE A 152 -9.27 -17.50 -3.10
C ILE A 152 -9.83 -17.28 -1.70
N GLY A 153 -11.10 -17.61 -1.45
CA GLY A 153 -11.72 -17.53 -0.14
C GLY A 153 -10.99 -18.37 0.91
N ALA A 154 -10.57 -19.58 0.56
CA ALA A 154 -9.85 -20.48 1.46
C ALA A 154 -8.53 -19.88 1.99
N ILE A 155 -7.83 -19.07 1.19
CA ILE A 155 -6.55 -18.48 1.59
C ILE A 155 -6.67 -17.03 2.11
N PHE A 156 -7.63 -16.24 1.61
CA PHE A 156 -7.77 -14.83 2.00
C PHE A 156 -8.68 -14.61 3.21
N ASN A 157 -9.59 -15.55 3.55
CA ASN A 157 -10.58 -15.31 4.60
C ASN A 157 -9.96 -14.95 5.96
N GLU A 158 -8.89 -15.62 6.37
CA GLU A 158 -8.20 -15.30 7.63
C GLU A 158 -7.66 -13.87 7.64
N THR A 159 -7.06 -13.43 6.52
CA THR A 159 -6.55 -12.06 6.38
C THR A 159 -7.70 -11.06 6.38
N LEU A 160 -8.79 -11.33 5.66
CA LEU A 160 -9.96 -10.44 5.63
C LEU A 160 -10.66 -10.35 6.98
N ASP A 161 -10.76 -11.44 7.73
CA ASP A 161 -11.31 -11.45 9.09
C ASP A 161 -10.46 -10.58 10.03
N LEU A 162 -9.14 -10.62 9.91
CA LEU A 162 -8.23 -9.76 10.67
C LEU A 162 -8.43 -8.28 10.30
N ILE A 163 -8.51 -7.96 9.00
CA ILE A 163 -8.73 -6.59 8.51
C ILE A 163 -10.01 -6.01 9.08
N HIS A 164 -11.11 -6.77 9.01
CA HIS A 164 -12.39 -6.38 9.60
C HIS A 164 -12.28 -6.17 11.12
N ALA A 165 -11.71 -7.15 11.84
CA ALA A 165 -11.56 -7.08 13.30
C ALA A 165 -10.68 -5.91 13.77
N ARG A 166 -9.75 -5.45 12.93
CA ARG A 166 -8.87 -4.30 13.19
C ARG A 166 -9.44 -2.97 12.69
N ASN A 167 -10.61 -2.98 12.06
CA ASN A 167 -11.24 -1.79 11.46
C ASN A 167 -10.30 -1.09 10.45
N LEU A 168 -9.62 -1.89 9.62
CA LEU A 168 -8.76 -1.42 8.54
C LEU A 168 -9.52 -1.37 7.22
N ALA A 169 -9.06 -0.51 6.32
CA ALA A 169 -9.51 -0.48 4.92
C ALA A 169 -8.62 -1.35 4.02
N ILE A 170 -9.08 -1.58 2.79
CA ILE A 170 -8.29 -2.17 1.69
C ILE A 170 -8.17 -1.15 0.56
N GLU A 171 -6.97 -0.99 0.03
CA GLU A 171 -6.72 -0.15 -1.12
C GLU A 171 -7.08 -0.87 -2.42
N LEU A 172 -7.83 -0.17 -3.28
CA LEU A 172 -8.05 -0.54 -4.68
C LEU A 172 -7.02 0.20 -5.55
N SER A 173 -5.86 -0.42 -5.79
CA SER A 173 -4.79 0.17 -6.59
C SER A 173 -4.94 -0.17 -8.07
N THR A 174 -5.00 0.90 -8.87
CA THR A 174 -5.03 0.82 -10.34
C THR A 174 -3.67 0.51 -10.97
N ALA A 175 -2.59 0.41 -10.18
CA ALA A 175 -1.26 0.11 -10.69
C ALA A 175 -1.17 -1.24 -11.38
N GLY A 176 -1.92 -2.24 -10.92
CA GLY A 176 -1.82 -3.57 -11.50
C GLY A 176 -2.21 -3.63 -12.99
N TRP A 177 -3.03 -2.70 -13.49
CA TRP A 177 -3.30 -2.53 -14.94
C TRP A 177 -2.08 -2.05 -15.75
N ARG A 178 -1.07 -1.49 -15.08
CA ARG A 178 0.19 -1.04 -15.69
C ARG A 178 1.34 -2.03 -15.48
N LYS A 179 1.09 -3.16 -14.82
CA LYS A 179 2.05 -4.24 -14.54
C LYS A 179 1.72 -5.47 -15.41
N PRO A 180 2.62 -6.48 -15.50
CA PRO A 180 2.38 -7.67 -16.32
C PRO A 180 1.07 -8.39 -16.03
N VAL A 181 0.59 -8.34 -14.77
CA VAL A 181 -0.68 -8.93 -14.37
C VAL A 181 -1.91 -8.30 -15.04
N ASN A 182 -1.83 -7.03 -15.44
CA ASN A 182 -2.90 -6.27 -16.10
C ASN A 182 -4.28 -6.41 -15.43
N GLU A 183 -4.31 -6.32 -14.10
CA GLU A 183 -5.50 -6.52 -13.26
C GLU A 183 -5.44 -5.56 -12.07
N LEU A 184 -6.59 -5.13 -11.54
CA LEU A 184 -6.66 -4.33 -10.31
C LEU A 184 -6.04 -5.08 -9.12
N TYR A 185 -5.47 -4.35 -8.15
CA TYR A 185 -5.18 -4.89 -6.82
C TYR A 185 -6.24 -4.41 -5.80
N PRO A 186 -6.90 -5.29 -5.04
CA PRO A 186 -6.97 -6.73 -5.25
C PRO A 186 -7.87 -7.14 -6.43
N SER A 187 -7.86 -8.42 -6.78
CA SER A 187 -8.79 -9.03 -7.75
C SER A 187 -10.25 -8.98 -7.30
N ASP A 188 -11.17 -9.00 -8.26
CA ASP A 188 -12.63 -8.90 -8.02
C ASP A 188 -13.14 -9.88 -6.96
N ARG A 189 -12.64 -11.14 -6.98
CA ARG A 189 -13.09 -12.14 -6.01
C ARG A 189 -12.74 -11.76 -4.57
N ILE A 190 -11.61 -11.11 -4.34
CA ILE A 190 -11.21 -10.62 -3.02
C ILE A 190 -12.07 -9.42 -2.63
N ILE A 191 -12.40 -8.54 -3.58
CA ILE A 191 -13.30 -7.40 -3.36
C ILE A 191 -14.68 -7.88 -2.92
N GLU A 192 -15.26 -8.87 -3.60
CA GLU A 192 -16.55 -9.48 -3.22
C GLU A 192 -16.52 -10.01 -1.78
N LEU A 193 -15.49 -10.78 -1.42
CA LEU A 193 -15.33 -11.32 -0.07
C LEU A 193 -15.15 -10.23 0.98
N ALA A 194 -14.43 -9.15 0.66
CA ALA A 194 -14.24 -8.01 1.54
C ALA A 194 -15.55 -7.22 1.74
N MET A 195 -16.37 -7.09 0.69
CA MET A 195 -17.71 -6.49 0.75
C MET A 195 -18.66 -7.30 1.64
N GLU A 196 -18.64 -8.64 1.55
CA GLU A 196 -19.42 -9.54 2.42
C GLU A 196 -19.08 -9.31 3.91
N LYS A 197 -17.82 -8.93 4.19
CA LYS A 197 -17.31 -8.62 5.54
C LYS A 197 -17.39 -7.12 5.89
N GLN A 198 -18.03 -6.31 5.06
CA GLN A 198 -18.20 -4.86 5.28
C GLN A 198 -16.87 -4.10 5.48
N ILE A 199 -15.80 -4.55 4.84
CA ILE A 199 -14.49 -3.88 4.89
C ILE A 199 -14.55 -2.64 3.99
N PRO A 200 -14.17 -1.45 4.49
CA PRO A 200 -14.13 -0.24 3.67
C PRO A 200 -12.99 -0.26 2.66
N PHE A 201 -13.13 0.50 1.58
CA PHE A 201 -12.12 0.62 0.54
C PHE A 201 -11.64 2.06 0.37
N THR A 202 -10.37 2.21 -0.01
CA THR A 202 -9.83 3.43 -0.64
C THR A 202 -9.54 3.15 -2.11
N ILE A 203 -9.39 4.19 -2.93
CA ILE A 203 -8.94 4.06 -4.32
C ILE A 203 -7.58 4.74 -4.46
N ALA A 204 -6.68 4.14 -5.24
CA ALA A 204 -5.33 4.65 -5.40
C ALA A 204 -4.87 4.62 -6.86
N SER A 205 -4.13 5.65 -7.24
CA SER A 205 -3.31 5.62 -8.45
C SER A 205 -2.10 4.72 -8.29
N ASP A 206 -1.63 4.48 -7.06
CA ASP A 206 -0.21 4.18 -6.78
C ASP A 206 0.65 5.33 -7.34
#